data_AF-A0A357BIG3-F1
#
_entry.id   AF-A0A357BIG3-F1
#
_cell.length_a   1.000
_cell.length_b   1.000
_cell.length_c   1.000
_cell.angle_alpha   90.00
_cell.angle_beta   90.00
_cell.angle_gamma   90.00
#
_symmetry.space_group_name_H-M   'P 1'
#
loop_
_entity.id
_entity.type
_entity.pdbx_description
1 polymer ?
#
loop_
_entity_poly.entity_id
_entity_poly.type
_entity_poly.pdbx_seq_one_letter_code
_entity_poly.pdbx_strand_id
1 'polypeptide(L)'
;MGFVQQNDPKVGLKLLLFSFLVLCVLIFYLGYQVIANSKKHRAEQNDRLVLSSGKVQDIELFQSEKGLGINVIIYGKSSGEYQLTLKLSASSYVKNLLIERPKTVSLHFEKQIFSFDVPFDDLAKAYRRALQEYIPNFEKKFGVEEILTVEASLQLLPLPTPVANDPNIAAELSRKKPHSDSKVVLAKFFFSCQGESCEIVQSEKPVQESTGEPFQTPAAQPSEEKKNFSPQTVP
;
A
#
# COMPACT_ATOMS: atom_id res chain seq x y z
N MET A 1 -41.96 -81.93 -3.17
CA MET A 1 -41.06 -81.66 -4.31
C MET A 1 -40.57 -80.23 -4.15
N GLY A 2 -39.31 -80.05 -3.78
CA GLY A 2 -38.70 -78.74 -3.54
C GLY A 2 -38.22 -78.12 -4.86
N PHE A 3 -38.60 -76.88 -5.13
CA PHE A 3 -37.98 -76.08 -6.17
C PHE A 3 -36.74 -75.39 -5.58
N VAL A 4 -35.57 -75.84 -6.03
CA VAL A 4 -34.29 -75.16 -5.80
C VAL A 4 -34.32 -73.88 -6.62
N GLN A 5 -34.46 -72.73 -5.94
CA GLN A 5 -34.32 -71.42 -6.57
C GLN A 5 -32.83 -71.18 -6.84
N GLN A 6 -32.43 -71.42 -8.09
CA GLN A 6 -31.06 -71.20 -8.56
C GLN A 6 -30.82 -69.68 -8.62
N ASN A 7 -30.32 -69.12 -7.52
CA ASN A 7 -29.89 -67.73 -7.47
C ASN A 7 -28.66 -67.57 -8.38
N ASP A 8 -28.87 -66.95 -9.53
CA ASP A 8 -27.84 -66.71 -10.52
C ASP A 8 -26.83 -65.68 -9.97
N PRO A 9 -25.59 -66.07 -9.63
CA PRO A 9 -24.64 -65.21 -8.90
C PRO A 9 -24.24 -63.95 -9.68
N LYS A 10 -24.50 -63.94 -11.00
CA LYS A 10 -24.28 -62.80 -11.89
C LYS A 10 -25.25 -61.65 -11.64
N VAL A 11 -26.45 -61.92 -11.12
CA VAL A 11 -27.45 -60.87 -10.83
C VAL A 11 -27.11 -60.16 -9.52
N GLY A 12 -26.68 -60.90 -8.49
CA GLY A 12 -26.23 -60.33 -7.21
C GLY A 12 -24.99 -59.44 -7.36
N LEU A 13 -24.03 -59.85 -8.19
CA LEU A 13 -22.82 -59.05 -8.47
C LEU A 13 -23.14 -57.75 -9.21
N LYS A 14 -24.07 -57.79 -10.18
CA LYS A 14 -24.52 -56.59 -10.90
C LYS A 14 -25.23 -55.60 -9.98
N LEU A 15 -26.06 -56.09 -9.04
CA LEU A 15 -26.75 -55.24 -8.07
C LEU A 15 -25.77 -54.57 -7.09
N LEU A 16 -24.76 -55.31 -6.63
CA LEU A 16 -23.71 -54.78 -5.75
C LEU A 16 -22.86 -53.71 -6.44
N LEU A 17 -22.48 -53.94 -7.70
CA LEU A 17 -21.74 -52.94 -8.49
C LEU A 17 -22.55 -51.66 -8.72
N PHE A 18 -23.86 -51.79 -8.97
CA PHE A 18 -24.74 -50.63 -9.14
C PHE A 18 -24.90 -49.85 -7.83
N SER A 19 -25.10 -50.55 -6.71
CA SER A 19 -25.19 -49.92 -5.39
C SER A 19 -23.90 -49.20 -5.01
N PHE A 20 -22.74 -49.79 -5.31
CA PHE A 20 -21.43 -49.18 -5.07
C PHE A 20 -21.21 -47.93 -5.94
N LEU A 21 -21.59 -47.97 -7.22
CA LEU A 21 -21.51 -46.81 -8.11
C LEU A 21 -22.39 -45.65 -7.63
N VAL A 22 -23.62 -45.94 -7.21
CA VAL A 22 -24.53 -44.91 -6.67
C VAL A 22 -23.96 -44.29 -5.39
N LEU A 23 -23.38 -45.11 -4.51
CA LEU A 23 -22.73 -44.63 -3.29
C LEU A 23 -21.52 -43.74 -3.60
N CYS A 24 -20.67 -44.13 -4.55
CA CYS A 24 -19.52 -43.33 -4.98
C CYS A 24 -19.95 -41.97 -5.56
N VAL A 25 -21.00 -41.94 -6.39
CA VAL A 25 -21.54 -40.68 -6.95
C VAL A 25 -22.09 -39.79 -5.84
N LEU A 26 -22.81 -40.34 -4.86
CA LEU A 26 -23.32 -39.58 -3.72
C LEU A 26 -22.20 -39.00 -2.86
N ILE A 27 -21.17 -39.78 -2.54
CA ILE A 27 -20.01 -39.30 -1.78
C ILE A 27 -19.28 -38.21 -2.55
N PHE A 28 -19.09 -38.37 -3.86
CA PHE A 28 -18.43 -37.37 -4.69
C PHE A 28 -19.24 -36.08 -4.78
N TYR A 29 -20.58 -36.18 -4.89
CA TYR A 29 -21.48 -35.04 -4.92
C TYR A 29 -21.52 -34.29 -3.58
N LEU A 30 -21.57 -35.01 -2.46
CA LEU A 30 -21.50 -34.42 -1.11
C LEU A 30 -20.13 -33.76 -0.88
N GLY A 31 -19.03 -34.41 -1.27
CA GLY A 31 -17.70 -33.83 -1.22
C GLY A 31 -17.58 -32.55 -2.05
N TYR A 32 -18.16 -32.55 -3.27
CA TYR A 32 -18.20 -31.37 -4.12
C TYR A 32 -19.01 -30.22 -3.49
N GLN A 33 -20.16 -30.51 -2.88
CA GLN A 33 -20.95 -29.49 -2.18
C GLN A 33 -20.22 -28.91 -0.97
N VAL A 34 -19.51 -29.72 -0.18
CA VAL A 34 -18.70 -29.23 0.95
C VAL A 34 -17.55 -28.36 0.45
N ILE A 35 -16.89 -28.74 -0.64
CA ILE A 35 -15.82 -27.93 -1.26
C ILE A 35 -16.39 -26.63 -1.87
N ALA A 36 -17.57 -26.68 -2.49
CA ALA A 36 -18.21 -25.49 -3.06
C ALA A 36 -18.69 -24.53 -1.97
N ASN A 37 -19.28 -25.03 -0.89
CA ASN A 37 -19.71 -24.20 0.25
C ASN A 37 -18.52 -23.64 1.03
N SER A 38 -17.43 -24.39 1.20
CA SER A 38 -16.21 -23.84 1.82
C SER A 38 -15.58 -22.75 0.96
N LYS A 39 -15.57 -22.90 -0.37
CA LYS A 39 -15.13 -21.84 -1.29
C LYS A 39 -16.04 -20.60 -1.24
N LYS A 40 -17.35 -20.80 -1.13
CA LYS A 40 -18.33 -19.70 -1.02
C LYS A 40 -18.20 -18.93 0.30
N HIS A 41 -18.09 -19.64 1.43
CA HIS A 41 -17.84 -19.00 2.73
C HIS A 41 -16.47 -18.30 2.79
N ARG A 42 -15.44 -18.88 2.15
CA ARG A 42 -14.12 -18.26 2.02
C ARG A 42 -14.15 -16.99 1.17
N ALA A 43 -14.98 -16.94 0.13
CA ALA A 43 -15.18 -15.73 -0.68
C ALA A 43 -15.93 -14.65 0.11
N GLU A 44 -17.03 -15.00 0.78
CA GLU A 44 -17.83 -14.04 1.57
C GLU A 44 -17.05 -13.45 2.77
N GLN A 45 -16.19 -14.24 3.44
CA GLN A 45 -15.32 -13.72 4.50
C GLN A 45 -14.19 -12.84 3.95
N ASN A 46 -13.63 -13.16 2.78
CA ASN A 46 -12.63 -12.32 2.12
C ASN A 46 -13.22 -10.97 1.70
N ASP A 47 -14.45 -10.96 1.16
CA ASP A 47 -15.13 -9.72 0.79
C ASP A 47 -15.44 -8.85 2.03
N ARG A 48 -15.81 -9.46 3.16
CA ARG A 48 -16.00 -8.72 4.42
C ARG A 48 -14.70 -8.13 4.96
N LEU A 49 -13.56 -8.82 4.82
CA LEU A 49 -12.26 -8.29 5.21
C LEU A 49 -11.79 -7.13 4.31
N VAL A 50 -12.01 -7.23 2.99
CA VAL A 50 -11.67 -6.18 2.02
C VAL A 50 -12.57 -4.94 2.15
N LEU A 51 -13.82 -5.13 2.60
CA LEU A 51 -14.75 -4.02 2.89
C LEU A 51 -14.53 -3.37 4.27
N SER A 52 -13.63 -3.92 5.11
CA SER A 52 -13.42 -3.50 6.51
C SER A 52 -12.13 -2.72 6.78
N SER A 53 -11.37 -2.32 5.76
CA SER A 53 -10.11 -1.59 5.96
C SER A 53 -10.30 -0.07 5.87
N GLY A 54 -9.75 0.66 6.84
CA GLY A 54 -9.48 2.09 6.67
C GLY A 54 -8.55 2.31 5.47
N LYS A 55 -8.73 3.45 4.78
CA LYS A 55 -7.96 3.79 3.58
C LYS A 55 -7.27 5.15 3.77
N VAL A 56 -5.97 5.21 3.53
CA VAL A 56 -5.22 6.46 3.36
C VAL A 56 -5.70 7.09 2.06
N GLN A 57 -6.49 8.16 2.19
CA GLN A 57 -7.06 8.86 1.05
C GLN A 57 -6.01 9.76 0.41
N ASP A 58 -5.30 10.53 1.25
CA ASP A 58 -4.37 11.55 0.78
C ASP A 58 -3.31 11.91 1.84
N ILE A 59 -2.26 12.60 1.39
CA ILE A 59 -1.22 13.18 2.25
C ILE A 59 -1.01 14.63 1.84
N GLU A 60 -1.34 15.54 2.75
CA GLU A 60 -1.10 16.97 2.55
C GLU A 60 0.19 17.38 3.26
N LEU A 61 1.13 17.93 2.49
CA LEU A 61 2.38 18.48 3.00
C LEU A 61 2.27 19.99 3.18
N PHE A 62 2.75 20.50 4.30
CA PHE A 62 2.89 21.93 4.54
C PHE A 62 4.22 22.22 5.23
N GLN A 63 4.81 23.36 4.89
CA GLN A 63 6.09 23.76 5.44
C GLN A 63 5.89 24.87 6.46
N SER A 64 6.46 24.68 7.64
CA SER A 64 6.66 25.72 8.64
C SER A 64 8.12 26.21 8.58
N GLU A 65 8.42 27.32 9.27
CA GLU A 65 9.78 27.86 9.34
C GLU A 65 10.81 26.86 9.90
N LYS A 66 10.37 25.89 10.72
CA LYS A 66 11.25 25.00 11.48
C LYS A 66 11.05 23.52 11.17
N GLY A 67 10.14 23.17 10.26
CA GLY A 67 9.84 21.77 9.97
C GLY A 67 8.81 21.54 8.87
N LEU A 68 8.72 20.29 8.47
CA LEU A 68 7.72 19.76 7.55
C LEU A 68 6.54 19.21 8.36
N GLY A 69 5.38 19.83 8.17
CA GLY A 69 4.11 19.31 8.63
C GLY A 69 3.48 18.39 7.59
N ILE A 70 2.92 17.28 8.07
CA ILE A 70 2.37 16.20 7.25
C ILE A 70 1.02 15.83 7.81
N ASN A 71 -0.04 16.09 7.05
CA ASN A 71 -1.40 15.67 7.36
C ASN A 71 -1.73 14.42 6.57
N VAL A 72 -1.93 13.31 7.26
CA VAL A 72 -2.42 12.07 6.65
C VAL A 72 -3.93 12.04 6.77
N ILE A 73 -4.61 12.02 5.62
CA ILE A 73 -6.06 11.99 5.54
C ILE A 73 -6.49 10.54 5.36
N ILE A 74 -7.26 10.04 6.34
CA ILE A 74 -7.74 8.66 6.35
C ILE A 74 -9.26 8.68 6.31
N TYR A 75 -9.83 7.87 5.42
CA TYR A 75 -11.27 7.59 5.44
C TYR A 75 -11.48 6.21 6.07
N GLY A 76 -12.05 6.20 7.28
CA GLY A 76 -12.38 4.95 7.95
C GLY A 76 -13.64 4.33 7.35
N LYS A 77 -13.51 3.09 6.86
CA LYS A 77 -14.67 2.27 6.44
C LYS A 77 -15.15 1.33 7.55
N SER A 78 -14.42 1.29 8.66
CA SER A 78 -14.72 0.48 9.83
C SER A 78 -14.14 1.14 11.08
N SER A 79 -14.67 0.75 12.24
CA SER A 79 -14.06 1.06 13.52
C SER A 79 -13.04 -0.01 13.90
N GLY A 80 -11.82 0.41 14.22
CA GLY A 80 -10.76 -0.50 14.63
C GLY A 80 -9.51 0.26 15.06
N GLU A 81 -8.59 -0.45 15.71
CA GLU A 81 -7.26 0.07 16.00
C GLU A 81 -6.32 -0.28 14.84
N TYR A 82 -5.57 0.73 14.39
CA TYR A 82 -4.64 0.62 13.29
C TYR A 82 -3.27 1.16 13.72
N GLN A 83 -2.22 0.59 13.16
CA GLN A 83 -0.90 1.18 13.16
C GLN A 83 -0.79 2.05 11.90
N LEU A 84 -0.74 3.37 12.09
CA LEU A 84 -0.37 4.32 11.05
C LEU A 84 1.14 4.56 11.12
N THR A 85 1.87 4.22 10.06
CA THR A 85 3.31 4.41 9.99
C THR A 85 3.64 5.43 8.92
N LEU A 86 4.31 6.51 9.32
CA LEU A 86 4.84 7.51 8.41
C LEU A 86 6.33 7.23 8.16
N LYS A 87 6.73 7.15 6.89
CA LYS A 87 8.12 6.95 6.46
C LYS A 87 8.56 8.09 5.56
N LEU A 88 9.72 8.66 5.87
CA LEU A 88 10.42 9.61 5.01
C LEU A 88 11.71 8.97 4.54
N SER A 89 11.88 8.87 3.22
CA SER A 89 13.05 8.24 2.61
C SER A 89 13.66 9.16 1.56
N ALA A 90 14.99 9.26 1.53
CA ALA A 90 15.67 9.92 0.43
C ALA A 90 15.74 8.97 -0.77
N SER A 91 15.61 9.53 -1.97
CA SER A 91 15.38 8.74 -3.20
C SER A 91 16.44 8.98 -4.27
N SER A 92 17.16 10.10 -4.20
CA SER A 92 18.16 10.51 -5.18
C SER A 92 19.55 10.13 -4.70
N TYR A 93 20.19 11.01 -3.93
CA TYR A 93 21.63 10.91 -3.64
C TYR A 93 21.91 9.85 -2.58
N VAL A 94 21.03 9.80 -1.58
CA VAL A 94 21.07 8.79 -0.52
C VAL A 94 19.81 7.95 -0.63
N LYS A 95 19.90 6.66 -0.97
CA LYS A 95 18.74 5.76 -1.07
C LYS A 95 18.50 5.08 0.28
N ASN A 96 18.05 5.86 1.25
CA ASN A 96 17.89 5.36 2.61
C ASN A 96 16.63 5.91 3.30
N LEU A 97 16.12 5.13 4.24
CA LEU A 97 15.09 5.56 5.17
C LEU A 97 15.70 6.60 6.12
N LEU A 98 15.09 7.77 6.21
CA LEU A 98 15.53 8.84 7.09
C LEU A 98 14.78 8.81 8.43
N ILE A 99 13.45 8.72 8.36
CA ILE A 99 12.58 8.81 9.52
C ILE A 99 11.43 7.80 9.38
N GLU A 100 11.13 7.08 10.47
CA GLU A 100 9.94 6.25 10.61
C GLU A 100 9.22 6.62 11.90
N ARG A 101 7.92 6.95 11.81
CA ARG A 101 7.07 7.33 12.95
C ARG A 101 5.82 6.46 12.97
N PRO A 102 5.80 5.38 13.76
CA PRO A 102 4.58 4.62 14.00
C PRO A 102 3.69 5.34 15.01
N LYS A 103 2.38 5.35 14.76
CA LYS A 103 1.34 5.88 15.65
C LYS A 103 0.14 4.93 15.65
N THR A 104 -0.28 4.50 16.83
CA THR A 104 -1.54 3.76 16.95
C THR A 104 -2.70 4.75 16.85
N VAL A 105 -3.66 4.46 15.97
CA VAL A 105 -4.82 5.31 15.71
C VAL A 105 -6.09 4.47 15.74
N SER A 106 -7.14 5.01 16.34
CA SER A 106 -8.47 4.43 16.28
C SER A 106 -9.22 5.07 15.13
N LEU A 107 -9.69 4.27 14.18
CA LEU A 107 -10.52 4.76 13.09
C LEU A 107 -12.00 4.63 13.44
N HIS A 108 -12.80 5.50 12.84
CA HIS A 108 -14.24 5.61 12.91
C HIS A 108 -14.78 5.76 11.49
N PHE A 109 -16.08 5.58 11.29
CA PHE A 109 -16.74 5.64 9.97
C PHE A 109 -16.83 7.06 9.39
N GLU A 110 -15.72 7.77 9.37
CA GLU A 110 -15.61 9.16 8.97
C GLU A 110 -14.18 9.50 8.48
N LYS A 111 -14.07 10.68 7.88
CA LYS A 111 -12.78 11.26 7.48
C LYS A 111 -12.06 11.78 8.73
N GLN A 112 -10.83 11.32 8.94
CA GLN A 112 -9.96 11.76 10.03
C GLN A 112 -8.62 12.25 9.49
N ILE A 113 -8.03 13.21 10.18
CA ILE A 113 -6.75 13.81 9.82
C ILE A 113 -5.76 13.56 10.95
N PHE A 114 -4.64 12.94 10.62
CA PHE A 114 -3.54 12.72 11.56
C PHE A 114 -2.34 13.56 11.15
N SER A 115 -2.02 14.55 11.98
CA SER A 115 -0.89 15.45 11.76
C SER A 115 0.39 14.91 12.38
N PHE A 116 1.49 15.08 11.65
CA PHE A 116 2.85 14.80 12.07
C PHE A 116 3.71 16.01 11.76
N ASP A 117 4.58 16.37 12.70
CA ASP A 117 5.57 17.43 12.51
C ASP A 117 6.96 16.82 12.52
N VAL A 118 7.73 17.12 11.48
CA VAL A 118 9.12 16.70 11.32
C VAL A 118 10.01 17.93 11.36
N PRO A 119 10.76 18.18 12.45
CA PRO A 119 11.69 19.28 12.52
C PRO A 119 12.76 19.18 11.44
N PHE A 120 13.14 20.30 10.84
CA PHE A 120 14.19 20.32 9.81
C PHE A 120 15.56 19.93 10.37
N ASP A 121 15.82 20.24 11.63
CA ASP A 121 17.04 19.80 12.32
C ASP A 121 17.11 18.27 12.43
N ASP A 122 16.01 17.62 12.81
CA ASP A 122 15.91 16.15 12.87
C ASP A 122 16.10 15.53 11.48
N LEU A 123 15.46 16.10 10.46
CA LEU A 123 15.55 15.63 9.09
C LEU A 123 16.96 15.80 8.51
N ALA A 124 17.62 16.93 8.77
CA ALA A 124 18.97 17.19 8.32
C ALA A 124 20.00 16.29 9.02
N LYS A 125 19.83 16.03 10.34
CA LYS A 125 20.63 15.06 11.08
C LYS A 125 20.46 13.64 10.54
N ALA A 126 19.22 13.22 10.25
CA ALA A 126 18.94 11.91 9.66
C ALA A 126 19.59 11.79 8.28
N TYR A 127 19.46 12.81 7.44
CA TYR A 127 20.11 12.85 6.12
C TYR A 127 21.64 12.78 6.24
N ARG A 128 22.24 13.52 7.19
CA ARG A 128 23.69 13.48 7.43
C ARG A 128 24.18 12.08 7.78
N ARG A 129 23.47 11.39 8.70
CA ARG A 129 23.82 10.01 9.09
C ARG A 129 23.75 9.08 7.89
N ALA A 130 22.67 9.15 7.12
CA ALA A 130 22.51 8.34 5.93
C ALA A 130 23.59 8.65 4.86
N LEU A 131 24.01 9.91 4.73
CA LEU A 131 25.11 10.33 3.87
C LEU A 131 26.46 9.77 4.34
N GLN A 132 26.73 9.74 5.66
CA GLN A 132 27.96 9.16 6.22
C GLN A 132 28.05 7.66 5.99
N GLU A 133 26.92 6.94 6.07
CA GLU A 133 26.84 5.51 5.75
C GLU A 133 27.15 5.25 4.27
N TYR A 134 26.67 6.11 3.38
CA TYR A 134 26.89 5.96 1.94
C TYR A 134 28.28 6.42 1.49
N ILE A 135 28.82 7.49 2.09
CA ILE A 135 30.12 8.09 1.77
C ILE A 135 30.89 8.36 3.08
N PRO A 136 31.62 7.35 3.61
CA PRO A 136 32.50 7.55 4.75
C PRO A 136 33.63 8.51 4.33
N ASN A 137 33.88 9.56 5.13
CA ASN A 137 34.83 10.66 4.88
C ASN A 137 34.34 11.82 4.00
N PHE A 138 33.05 12.10 4.06
CA PHE A 138 32.48 13.31 3.48
C PHE A 138 32.92 14.58 4.25
N GLU A 139 33.98 15.25 3.78
CA GLU A 139 34.59 16.44 4.41
C GLU A 139 34.34 17.76 3.64
N LYS A 140 33.72 17.71 2.46
CA LYS A 140 33.52 18.89 1.61
C LYS A 140 32.18 19.57 1.86
N LYS A 141 32.14 20.89 1.63
CA LYS A 141 30.88 21.61 1.49
C LYS A 141 30.14 21.10 0.26
N PHE A 142 28.85 20.83 0.42
CA PHE A 142 28.03 20.29 -0.64
C PHE A 142 26.59 20.71 -0.42
N GLY A 143 25.99 21.28 -1.47
CA GLY A 143 24.57 21.53 -1.54
C GLY A 143 23.95 20.53 -2.50
N VAL A 144 22.91 19.84 -2.07
CA VAL A 144 22.19 18.89 -2.92
C VAL A 144 20.70 19.08 -2.78
N GLU A 145 20.08 19.06 -3.94
CA GLU A 145 18.64 18.95 -4.06
C GLU A 145 18.27 17.47 -3.95
N GLU A 146 17.50 17.14 -2.92
CA GLU A 146 17.10 15.78 -2.61
C GLU A 146 15.57 15.65 -2.68
N ILE A 147 15.12 14.55 -3.27
CA ILE A 147 13.70 14.20 -3.32
C ILE A 147 13.43 13.21 -2.19
N LEU A 148 12.61 13.64 -1.25
CA LEU A 148 12.10 12.81 -0.18
C LEU A 148 10.77 12.20 -0.58
N THR A 149 10.68 10.90 -0.41
CA THR A 149 9.45 10.14 -0.51
C THR A 149 8.80 10.12 0.87
N VAL A 150 7.57 10.64 0.99
CA VAL A 150 6.75 10.60 2.20
C VAL A 150 5.67 9.53 1.99
N GLU A 151 5.81 8.41 2.68
CA GLU A 151 4.85 7.30 2.64
C GLU A 151 4.07 7.23 3.95
N ALA A 152 2.75 7.17 3.86
CA ALA A 152 1.90 6.82 4.98
C ALA A 152 1.29 5.43 4.72
N SER A 153 1.55 4.48 5.61
CA SER A 153 0.98 3.14 5.55
C SER A 153 0.08 2.87 6.75
N LEU A 154 -1.05 2.24 6.49
CA LEU A 154 -2.06 1.93 7.49
C LEU A 154 -2.24 0.42 7.57
N GLN A 155 -2.05 -0.12 8.76
CA GLN A 155 -2.16 -1.55 9.03
C GLN A 155 -3.15 -1.80 10.16
N LEU A 156 -4.15 -2.67 9.93
CA LEU A 156 -5.08 -3.08 10.98
C LEU A 156 -4.34 -3.87 12.07
N LEU A 157 -4.48 -3.45 13.33
CA LEU A 157 -3.97 -4.21 14.46
C LEU A 157 -4.95 -5.36 14.77
N PRO A 158 -4.44 -6.58 15.02
CA PRO A 158 -5.31 -7.68 15.40
C PRO A 158 -6.01 -7.35 16.72
N LEU A 159 -7.34 -7.47 16.76
CA LEU A 159 -8.07 -7.34 18.03
C LEU A 159 -7.57 -8.42 19.01
N PRO A 160 -7.36 -8.08 20.29
CA PRO A 160 -7.14 -9.09 21.33
C PRO A 160 -8.43 -9.91 21.48
N THR A 161 -8.54 -11.02 20.75
CA THR A 161 -9.64 -11.97 20.90
C THR A 161 -9.14 -13.28 21.48
N PRO A 162 -9.92 -13.95 22.34
CA PRO A 162 -9.56 -15.24 22.95
C PRO A 162 -9.57 -16.41 21.95
N VAL A 163 -9.74 -16.14 20.65
CA VAL A 163 -9.77 -17.12 19.55
C VAL A 163 -8.36 -17.62 19.19
N ALA A 164 -7.31 -17.07 19.81
CA ALA A 164 -5.91 -17.51 19.68
C ALA A 164 -5.64 -18.97 20.11
N ASN A 165 -6.65 -19.70 20.60
CA ASN A 165 -6.54 -21.11 20.95
C ASN A 165 -6.89 -22.07 19.80
N ASP A 166 -7.33 -21.58 18.64
CA ASP A 166 -7.48 -22.41 17.44
C ASP A 166 -6.23 -22.29 16.54
N PRO A 167 -5.34 -23.30 16.52
CA PRO A 167 -4.08 -23.24 15.77
C PRO A 167 -4.28 -23.09 14.25
N ASN A 168 -5.46 -23.44 13.71
CA ASN A 168 -5.75 -23.29 12.29
C ASN A 168 -6.07 -21.84 11.90
N ILE A 169 -6.73 -21.09 12.79
CA ILE A 169 -7.08 -19.67 12.55
C ILE A 169 -5.83 -18.78 12.73
N ALA A 170 -4.98 -19.08 13.73
CA ALA A 170 -3.71 -18.38 13.92
C ALA A 170 -2.74 -18.59 12.74
N ALA A 171 -2.70 -19.79 12.17
CA ALA A 171 -1.89 -20.10 10.99
C ALA A 171 -2.41 -19.43 9.71
N GLU A 172 -3.73 -19.26 9.54
CA GLU A 172 -4.30 -18.53 8.40
C GLU A 172 -4.16 -17.00 8.51
N LEU A 173 -4.29 -16.41 9.70
CA LEU A 173 -3.99 -14.99 9.93
C LEU A 173 -2.51 -14.67 9.70
N SER A 174 -1.61 -15.58 10.05
CA SER A 174 -0.16 -15.40 9.85
C SER A 174 0.26 -15.56 8.37
N ARG A 175 -0.50 -16.33 7.58
CA ARG A 175 -0.22 -16.55 6.13
C ARG A 175 -0.72 -15.43 5.22
N LYS A 176 -1.71 -14.64 5.62
CA LYS A 176 -2.19 -13.50 4.83
C LYS A 176 -1.47 -12.24 5.27
N LYS A 177 -0.64 -11.70 4.37
CA LYS A 177 -0.01 -10.38 4.52
C LYS A 177 -1.10 -9.39 4.95
N PRO A 178 -0.93 -8.64 6.05
CA PRO A 178 -1.93 -7.68 6.49
C PRO A 178 -2.21 -6.73 5.32
N HIS A 179 -3.50 -6.48 5.07
CA HIS A 179 -3.92 -5.55 4.03
C HIS A 179 -3.45 -4.15 4.45
N SER A 180 -2.26 -3.79 3.98
CA SER A 180 -1.63 -2.49 4.23
C SER A 180 -2.02 -1.58 3.09
N ASP A 181 -2.80 -0.56 3.39
CA ASP A 181 -3.07 0.51 2.45
C ASP A 181 -1.96 1.57 2.62
N SER A 182 -1.31 1.98 1.53
CA SER A 182 -0.29 3.02 1.59
C SER A 182 -0.46 4.06 0.50
N LYS A 183 -0.07 5.29 0.83
CA LYS A 183 -0.04 6.43 -0.08
C LYS A 183 1.34 7.06 -0.01
N VAL A 184 1.80 7.55 -1.14
CA VAL A 184 3.12 8.16 -1.30
C VAL A 184 2.95 9.54 -1.94
N VAL A 185 3.66 10.52 -1.39
CA VAL A 185 3.84 11.85 -1.98
C VAL A 185 5.32 12.22 -1.96
N LEU A 186 5.73 13.05 -2.91
CA LEU A 186 7.12 13.50 -3.03
C LEU A 186 7.25 14.91 -2.46
N ALA A 187 8.39 15.16 -1.83
CA ALA A 187 8.74 16.44 -1.26
C ALA A 187 10.19 16.75 -1.62
N LYS A 188 10.45 17.99 -2.02
CA LYS A 188 11.74 18.41 -2.55
C LYS A 188 12.44 19.32 -1.54
N PHE A 189 13.67 18.99 -1.17
CA PHE A 189 14.43 19.75 -0.18
C PHE A 189 15.85 20.01 -0.66
N PHE A 190 16.38 21.18 -0.33
CA PHE A 190 17.79 21.48 -0.54
C PHE A 190 18.57 21.31 0.77
N PHE A 191 19.43 20.31 0.81
CA PHE A 191 20.32 20.05 1.94
C PHE A 191 21.67 20.71 1.67
N SER A 192 22.08 21.59 2.59
CA SER A 192 23.42 22.18 2.64
C SER A 192 24.19 21.49 3.75
N CYS A 193 25.22 20.73 3.39
CA CYS A 193 26.08 20.04 4.32
C CYS A 193 27.46 20.69 4.36
N GLN A 194 27.91 21.06 5.56
CA GLN A 194 29.24 21.59 5.83
C GLN A 194 29.86 20.82 6.99
N GLY A 195 30.85 19.97 6.66
CA GLY A 195 31.55 19.14 7.63
C GLY A 195 30.62 18.16 8.35
N GLU A 196 30.44 18.36 9.66
CA GLU A 196 29.61 17.50 10.51
C GLU A 196 28.13 17.91 10.56
N SER A 197 27.79 19.08 10.00
CA SER A 197 26.43 19.63 10.03
C SER A 197 25.78 19.59 8.65
N CYS A 198 24.48 19.31 8.64
CA CYS A 198 23.61 19.57 7.48
C CYS A 198 22.45 20.45 7.93
N GLU A 199 21.98 21.30 7.04
CA GLU A 199 20.80 22.15 7.23
C GLU A 199 19.94 22.12 5.97
N ILE A 200 18.65 22.43 6.12
CA ILE A 200 17.72 22.56 5.01
C ILE A 200 17.60 24.05 4.68
N VAL A 201 18.11 24.46 3.53
CA VAL A 201 18.10 25.86 3.09
C VAL A 201 16.88 26.05 2.20
N GLN A 202 15.78 26.54 2.80
CA GLN A 202 14.50 26.89 2.14
C GLN A 202 14.11 25.97 0.97
N SER A 203 13.34 24.92 1.25
CA SER A 203 12.57 24.28 0.19
C SER A 203 11.53 25.27 -0.35
N GLU A 204 11.44 25.38 -1.67
CA GLU A 204 10.21 25.86 -2.31
C GLU A 204 9.02 25.06 -1.73
N LYS A 205 7.83 25.67 -1.68
CA LYS A 205 6.60 24.98 -1.24
C LYS A 205 6.57 23.57 -1.83
N PRO A 206 6.32 22.51 -1.03
CA PRO A 206 6.34 21.15 -1.53
C PRO A 206 5.38 21.04 -2.72
N VAL A 207 5.95 20.80 -3.91
CA VAL A 207 5.16 20.54 -5.12
C VAL A 207 4.63 19.13 -4.97
N GLN A 208 3.33 19.02 -4.68
CA GLN A 208 2.64 17.73 -4.70
C GLN A 208 2.53 17.27 -6.16
N GLU A 209 3.45 16.41 -6.58
CA GLU A 209 3.33 15.75 -7.87
C GLU A 209 2.47 14.50 -7.68
N SER A 210 1.18 14.62 -8.01
CA SER A 210 0.25 13.49 -7.99
C SER A 210 0.69 12.50 -9.07
N THR A 211 1.12 11.30 -8.69
CA THR A 211 1.34 10.23 -9.65
C THR A 211 -0.02 9.76 -10.18
N GLY A 212 -0.46 10.35 -11.28
CA GLY A 212 -1.77 10.05 -11.87
C GLY A 212 -2.12 10.93 -13.06
N GLU A 213 -1.38 10.80 -14.18
CA GLU A 213 -1.89 10.67 -15.56
C GLU A 213 -0.69 10.64 -16.55
N PRO A 214 -0.76 9.86 -17.65
CA PRO A 214 0.31 9.83 -18.64
C PRO A 214 0.42 11.19 -19.34
N PHE A 215 1.66 11.67 -19.48
CA PHE A 215 2.06 12.82 -20.30
C PHE A 215 1.26 12.84 -21.63
N GLN A 216 0.29 13.76 -21.73
CA GLN A 216 -0.16 14.23 -23.03
C GLN A 216 0.81 15.34 -23.46
N THR A 217 1.66 15.00 -24.43
CA THR A 217 2.45 15.95 -25.20
C THR A 217 1.55 17.10 -25.67
N PRO A 218 1.89 18.38 -25.41
CA PRO A 218 1.18 19.49 -26.02
C PRO A 218 1.34 19.38 -27.54
N ALA A 219 0.22 19.25 -28.26
CA ALA A 219 0.20 19.33 -29.70
C ALA A 219 0.78 20.69 -30.14
N ALA A 220 1.80 20.64 -30.99
CA ALA A 220 2.37 21.80 -31.63
C ALA A 220 1.27 22.60 -32.36
N GLN A 221 1.11 23.88 -31.99
CA GLN A 221 0.29 24.80 -32.79
C GLN A 221 0.98 25.06 -34.14
N PRO A 222 0.24 25.06 -35.25
CA PRO A 222 0.80 25.37 -36.55
C PRO A 222 1.10 26.87 -36.66
N SER A 223 2.34 27.19 -37.02
CA SER A 223 2.79 28.52 -37.38
C SER A 223 1.99 29.05 -38.57
N GLU A 224 1.17 30.08 -38.36
CA GLU A 224 0.56 30.82 -39.47
C GLU A 224 1.61 31.65 -40.20
N GLU A 225 1.80 31.28 -41.46
CA GLU A 225 2.47 32.04 -42.51
C GLU A 225 1.68 33.31 -42.83
N LYS A 226 2.27 34.49 -42.61
CA LYS A 226 1.88 35.72 -43.32
C LYS A 226 3.10 36.36 -43.98
N LYS A 227 3.24 36.07 -45.28
CA LYS A 227 3.89 36.96 -46.25
C LYS A 227 2.97 38.16 -46.49
N ASN A 228 3.49 39.38 -46.40
CA ASN A 228 3.60 40.27 -47.57
C ASN A 228 4.29 41.61 -47.26
N PHE A 229 5.38 41.84 -48.01
CA PHE A 229 5.76 43.05 -48.75
C PHE A 229 5.90 44.44 -48.05
N SER A 230 7.17 44.87 -47.99
CA SER A 230 7.79 46.21 -48.11
C SER A 230 7.16 47.17 -49.16
N PRO A 231 7.46 48.50 -49.23
CA PRO A 231 8.78 49.12 -48.94
C PRO A 231 8.85 50.58 -48.39
N GLN A 232 10.07 50.93 -47.93
CA GLN A 232 10.76 52.26 -47.88
C GLN A 232 10.03 53.47 -47.24
N THR A 233 10.67 54.30 -46.42
CA THR A 233 11.58 55.38 -46.86
C THR A 233 12.33 55.99 -45.67
N VAL A 234 13.60 56.36 -45.92
CA VAL A 234 14.54 57.05 -45.02
C VAL A 234 14.21 58.54 -44.95
N PRO A 235 14.45 59.19 -43.80
CA PRO A 235 15.38 60.32 -43.79
C PRO A 235 16.53 60.15 -42.79
#